data_AF-A0A1Y3M7Q3-F1
#
_entry.id   AF-A0A1Y3M7Q3-F1
#
_cell.length_a   1.000
_cell.length_b   1.000
_cell.length_c   1.000
_cell.angle_alpha   90.00
_cell.angle_beta   90.00
_cell.angle_gamma   90.00
#
_symmetry.space_group_name_H-M   'P 1'
#
loop_
_entity.id
_entity.type
_entity.pdbx_description
1 polymer ?
#
loop_
_entity_poly.entity_id
_entity_poly.type
_entity_poly.pdbx_seq_one_letter_code
_entity_poly.pdbx_strand_id
1 'polypeptide(L)'
;MMQQINNSNWFTCPLLRNHPKLRLFCFPYAGGGSMVFRGWENKLPADIEIHIAQLAGRDKRFLEEIPRPVSTMVEGLKQGIQPYVNEPFAFFWS
;
A
#
# COMPACT_ATOMS: atom_id res chain seq x y z
N MET A 1 -0.51 7.48 -26.53
CA MET A 1 -1.75 7.18 -25.79
C MET A 1 -1.39 7.06 -24.32
N MET A 2 -1.48 8.18 -23.58
CA MET A 2 -1.13 8.21 -22.15
C MET A 2 -2.30 7.60 -21.39
N GLN A 3 -2.17 6.35 -20.95
CA GLN A 3 -3.12 5.80 -19.99
C GLN A 3 -2.99 6.61 -18.70
N GLN A 4 -4.08 7.27 -18.31
CA GLN A 4 -4.30 7.82 -16.98
C GLN A 4 -3.95 6.74 -15.95
N ILE A 5 -2.83 6.90 -15.26
CA ILE A 5 -2.47 6.05 -14.13
C ILE A 5 -3.40 6.43 -13.00
N ASN A 6 -4.42 5.62 -12.73
CA ASN A 6 -5.25 5.75 -11.54
C ASN A 6 -4.35 5.75 -10.30
N ASN A 7 -4.46 6.78 -9.46
CA ASN A 7 -3.65 7.01 -8.26
C ASN A 7 -3.78 5.90 -7.16
N SER A 8 -4.45 4.78 -7.43
CA SER A 8 -4.81 3.72 -6.47
C SER A 8 -3.98 2.43 -6.57
N ASN A 9 -2.95 2.37 -7.41
CA ASN A 9 -2.25 1.09 -7.71
C ASN A 9 -1.11 0.74 -6.74
N TRP A 10 -0.79 1.63 -5.79
CA TRP A 10 0.36 1.47 -4.90
C TRP A 10 0.02 0.81 -3.57
N PHE A 11 -1.26 0.79 -3.18
CA PHE A 11 -1.73 0.15 -1.95
C PHE A 11 -3.04 -0.59 -2.20
N THR A 12 -3.23 -1.70 -1.49
CA THR A 12 -4.51 -2.38 -1.39
C THR A 12 -5.04 -2.29 0.04
N CYS A 13 -6.32 -1.95 0.18
CA CYS A 13 -7.03 -1.97 1.45
C CYS A 13 -8.09 -3.08 1.38
N PRO A 14 -7.87 -4.23 2.06
CA PRO A 14 -8.79 -5.36 1.98
C PRO A 14 -10.13 -5.11 2.67
N LEU A 15 -10.19 -4.18 3.62
CA LEU A 15 -11.42 -3.79 4.33
C LEU A 15 -11.40 -2.30 4.65
N LEU A 16 -12.21 -1.54 3.93
CA LEU A 16 -12.41 -0.11 4.20
C LEU A 16 -13.10 0.07 5.55
N ARG A 17 -12.63 1.04 6.33
CA ARG A 17 -13.20 1.41 7.63
C ARG A 17 -13.92 2.76 7.51
N ASN A 18 -15.08 2.87 8.14
CA ASN A 18 -15.74 4.17 8.28
C ASN A 18 -15.01 4.97 9.37
N HIS A 19 -14.37 6.07 8.99
CA HIS A 19 -13.63 6.97 9.89
C HIS A 19 -12.53 6.27 10.73
N PRO A 20 -11.50 5.68 10.10
CA PRO A 20 -10.39 5.10 10.86
C PRO A 20 -9.66 6.19 11.63
N LYS A 21 -9.30 5.89 12.88
CA LYS A 21 -8.46 6.76 13.72
C LYS A 21 -6.98 6.64 13.39
N LEU A 22 -6.58 5.55 12.73
CA LEU A 22 -5.22 5.32 12.27
C LEU A 22 -5.23 4.59 10.92
N ARG A 23 -4.39 5.04 9.98
CA ARG A 23 -4.08 4.28 8.76
C ARG A 23 -2.70 3.65 8.88
N LEU A 24 -2.66 2.32 8.81
CA LEU A 24 -1.43 1.56 8.88
C LEU A 24 -0.97 1.17 7.48
N PHE A 25 0.11 1.81 7.00
CA PHE A 25 0.73 1.47 5.73
C PHE A 25 1.78 0.37 5.94
N CYS A 26 1.53 -0.79 5.34
CA CYS A 26 2.33 -2.00 5.51
C CYS A 26 3.19 -2.27 4.27
N PHE A 27 4.49 -2.44 4.47
CA PHE A 27 5.46 -2.74 3.43
C PHE A 27 5.96 -4.18 3.57
N PRO A 28 5.69 -5.06 2.58
CA PRO A 28 6.25 -6.41 2.59
C PRO A 28 7.78 -6.39 2.50
N TYR A 29 8.43 -7.40 3.10
CA TYR A 29 9.86 -7.63 2.93
C TYR A 29 10.24 -7.81 1.46
N ALA A 30 11.52 -7.66 1.13
CA ALA A 30 12.03 -7.89 -0.22
C ALA A 30 11.73 -9.33 -0.67
N GLY A 31 10.97 -9.51 -1.75
CA GLY A 31 10.49 -10.85 -2.13
C GLY A 31 9.03 -11.13 -1.78
N GLY A 32 8.48 -10.39 -0.82
CA GLY A 32 7.10 -10.50 -0.38
C GLY A 32 6.12 -9.75 -1.29
N GLY A 33 4.84 -10.10 -1.14
CA GLY A 33 3.70 -9.40 -1.72
C GLY A 33 2.66 -9.10 -0.65
N SER A 34 1.49 -8.59 -1.05
CA SER A 34 0.42 -8.20 -0.14
C SER A 34 -0.10 -9.34 0.74
N MET A 35 0.10 -10.59 0.31
CA MET A 35 -0.31 -11.78 1.06
C MET A 35 0.39 -11.97 2.40
N VAL A 36 1.56 -11.34 2.64
CA VAL A 36 2.25 -11.37 3.93
C VAL A 36 1.35 -10.83 5.06
N PHE A 37 0.44 -9.91 4.73
CA PHE A 37 -0.50 -9.27 5.66
C PHE A 37 -1.92 -9.85 5.60
N ARG A 38 -2.11 -11.01 4.96
CA ARG A 38 -3.45 -11.61 4.78
C ARG A 38 -4.15 -11.81 6.12
N GLY A 39 -5.38 -11.30 6.23
CA GLY A 39 -6.25 -11.47 7.39
C GLY A 39 -5.97 -10.49 8.54
N TRP A 40 -5.00 -9.59 8.40
CA TRP A 40 -4.72 -8.56 9.41
C TRP A 40 -5.90 -7.61 9.61
N GLU A 41 -6.68 -7.35 8.56
CA GLU A 41 -7.87 -6.52 8.63
C GLU A 41 -8.90 -7.01 9.66
N ASN A 42 -8.92 -8.32 9.94
CA ASN A 42 -9.82 -8.95 10.92
C ASN A 42 -9.19 -9.07 12.32
N LYS A 43 -7.88 -8.84 12.45
CA LYS A 43 -7.13 -8.96 13.72
C LYS A 43 -6.80 -7.61 14.35
N LEU A 44 -6.78 -6.55 13.55
CA LEU A 44 -6.57 -5.20 14.04
C LEU A 44 -7.86 -4.64 14.68
N PRO A 45 -7.72 -3.72 15.66
CA PRO A 45 -8.83 -2.91 16.14
C PRO A 45 -9.64 -2.27 14.99
N ALA A 46 -10.95 -2.14 15.17
CA ALA A 46 -11.87 -1.70 14.11
C ALA A 46 -11.62 -0.24 13.65
N ASP A 47 -10.91 0.56 14.43
CA ASP A 47 -10.50 1.93 14.13
C ASP A 47 -9.14 2.03 13.42
N ILE A 48 -8.48 0.90 13.13
CA ILE A 48 -7.28 0.84 12.31
C ILE A 48 -7.63 0.31 10.91
N GLU A 49 -7.30 1.09 9.89
CA GLU A 49 -7.41 0.71 8.48
C GLU A 49 -6.04 0.34 7.92
N ILE A 50 -5.91 -0.86 7.37
CA ILE A 50 -4.65 -1.37 6.82
C ILE A 50 -4.55 -1.12 5.31
N HIS A 51 -3.43 -0.53 4.90
CA HIS A 51 -3.07 -0.26 3.50
C HIS A 51 -1.79 -0.99 3.17
N ILE A 52 -1.85 -2.02 2.33
CA ILE A 52 -0.72 -2.90 2.06
C ILE A 52 -0.09 -2.51 0.72
N ALA A 53 1.21 -2.22 0.71
CA ALA A 53 1.92 -1.80 -0.49
C ALA A 53 1.86 -2.88 -1.59
N GLN A 54 1.52 -2.45 -2.82
CA GLN A 54 1.52 -3.27 -4.03
C GLN A 54 2.67 -2.82 -4.94
N LEU A 55 3.81 -3.50 -4.81
CA LEU A 55 5.03 -3.17 -5.55
C LEU A 55 4.96 -3.72 -6.97
N ALA A 56 5.54 -3.00 -7.94
CA ALA A 56 5.70 -3.50 -9.30
C ALA A 56 6.54 -4.80 -9.30
N GLY A 57 6.19 -5.75 -10.18
CA GLY A 57 6.78 -7.08 -10.22
C GLY A 57 6.24 -8.05 -9.14
N ARG A 58 5.19 -7.66 -8.39
CA ARG A 58 4.55 -8.47 -7.33
C ARG A 58 3.04 -8.53 -7.49
N ASP A 59 2.41 -9.58 -6.96
CA ASP A 59 0.96 -9.76 -6.90
C ASP A 59 0.26 -9.43 -8.24
N LYS A 60 -0.74 -8.54 -8.20
CA LYS A 60 -1.49 -8.07 -9.38
C LYS A 60 -0.64 -7.26 -10.37
N ARG A 61 0.55 -6.81 -9.94
CA ARG A 61 1.51 -6.02 -10.71
C ARG A 61 2.70 -6.86 -11.17
N PHE A 62 2.58 -8.19 -11.18
CA PHE A 62 3.67 -9.12 -11.51
C PHE A 62 4.29 -8.88 -12.90
N LEU A 63 3.48 -8.51 -13.89
CA LEU A 63 3.96 -8.24 -15.25
C LEU A 63 4.55 -6.84 -15.44
N GLU A 64 4.48 -5.97 -14.43
CA GLU A 64 5.06 -4.63 -14.52
C GLU A 64 6.57 -4.69 -14.32
N GLU A 65 7.31 -3.91 -15.12
CA GLU A 65 8.75 -3.75 -14.92
C GLU A 65 9.01 -3.10 -13.56
N ILE A 66 10.00 -3.63 -12.83
CA ILE A 66 10.42 -3.07 -11.54
C ILE A 66 11.18 -1.76 -11.80
N PRO A 67 10.67 -0.61 -11.31
CA PRO A 67 11.32 0.68 -11.51
C PRO A 67 12.76 0.71 -10.96
N ARG A 68 13.65 1.33 -11.73
CA ARG A 68 15.04 1.62 -11.33
C ARG A 68 15.33 3.09 -11.68
N PRO A 69 15.90 3.88 -10.75
CA PRO A 69 16.35 3.52 -9.40
C PRO A 69 15.20 3.30 -8.40
N VAL A 70 15.52 2.80 -7.19
CA VAL A 70 14.52 2.53 -6.14
C VAL A 70 13.70 3.77 -5.75
N SER A 71 14.26 4.98 -5.92
CA SER A 71 13.56 6.23 -5.64
C SER A 71 12.31 6.42 -6.50
N THR A 72 12.26 5.85 -7.71
CA THR A 72 11.05 5.86 -8.54
C THR A 72 9.91 5.06 -7.90
N MET A 73 10.23 3.95 -7.23
CA MET A 73 9.26 3.18 -6.45
C MET A 73 8.77 3.98 -5.24
N VAL A 74 9.69 4.64 -4.54
CA VAL A 74 9.38 5.47 -3.37
C VAL A 74 8.45 6.64 -3.73
N GLU A 75 8.66 7.29 -4.89
CA GLU A 75 7.79 8.37 -5.34
C GLU A 75 6.36 7.87 -5.62
N GLY A 76 6.21 6.67 -6.20
CA GLY A 76 4.91 6.04 -6.38
C GLY A 76 4.20 5.75 -5.05
N LEU A 77 4.91 5.17 -4.09
CA LEU A 77 4.39 4.93 -2.75
C LEU A 77 3.99 6.24 -2.04
N LYS A 78 4.83 7.28 -2.15
CA LYS A 78 4.53 8.62 -1.63
C LYS A 78 3.24 9.16 -2.22
N GLN A 79 3.05 9.07 -3.53
CA GLN A 79 1.80 9.49 -4.19
C GLN A 79 0.58 8.72 -3.68
N GLY A 80 0.73 7.43 -3.38
CA GLY A 80 -0.33 6.62 -2.77
C GLY A 80 -0.65 7.00 -1.32
N ILE A 81 0.33 7.49 -0.56
CA ILE A 81 0.16 7.91 0.84
C ILE A 81 -0.37 9.35 0.93
N GLN A 82 0.01 10.22 0.00
CA GLN A 82 -0.29 11.66 0.01
C GLN A 82 -1.75 12.03 0.34
N PRO A 83 -2.79 11.31 -0.13
CA PRO A 83 -4.19 11.62 0.22
C PRO A 83 -4.53 11.45 1.70
N TYR A 84 -3.70 10.75 2.47
CA TYR A 84 -4.01 10.31 3.83
C TYR A 84 -3.18 11.02 4.91
N VAL A 85 -2.26 11.92 4.54
CA VAL A 85 -1.27 12.51 5.46
C VAL A 85 -1.83 13.55 6.44
N ASN A 86 -3.08 13.99 6.26
CA ASN A 86 -3.75 14.92 7.17
C ASN A 86 -4.38 14.21 8.38
N GLU A 87 -4.43 12.88 8.37
CA GLU A 87 -4.96 12.05 9.44
C GLU A 87 -3.82 11.23 10.08
N PRO A 88 -3.97 10.69 11.30
CA PRO A 88 -2.95 9.85 11.88
C PRO A 88 -2.64 8.63 10.99
N PHE A 89 -1.35 8.43 10.72
CA PHE A 89 -0.86 7.26 9.99
C PHE A 89 0.41 6.70 10.62
N ALA A 90 0.69 5.43 10.34
CA ALA A 90 1.91 4.75 10.76
C ALA A 90 2.44 3.86 9.64
N PHE A 91 3.73 3.55 9.72
CA PHE A 91 4.41 2.61 8.82
C PHE A 91 4.77 1.33 9.55
N PHE A 92 4.60 0.19 8.88
CA PHE A 92 5.06 -1.10 9.36
C PHE A 92 5.84 -1.83 8.26
N TRP A 93 6.99 -2.41 8.64
CA TRP A 93 7.84 -3.21 7.77
C TRP A 93 7.91 -4.63 8.33
N SER A 94 7.64 -5.64 7.49
CA SER A 94 7.72 -7.07 7.86
C SER A 94 9.11 -7.65 7.73
#